data_AF-A0A0K9NWE5-F1
#
_entry.id   AF-A0A0K9NWE5-F1
#
_cell.length_a   1.000
_cell.length_b   1.000
_cell.length_c   1.000
_cell.angle_alpha   90.00
_cell.angle_beta   90.00
_cell.angle_gamma   90.00
#
_symmetry.space_group_name_H-M   'P 1'
#
loop_
_entity.id
_entity.type
_entity.pdbx_description
1 polymer ?
#
loop_
_entity_poly.entity_id
_entity_poly.type
_entity_poly.pdbx_seq_one_letter_code
_entity_poly.pdbx_strand_id
1 'polypeptide(L)'
;MHIGIWKDNPMVATTRMDLMKCNVSDNQDWNARLFAQDWRSESRDGFKKSNLVRQCNYKYKIYIEGTWSVSEKYILMCDSMTLVVTPRYYDFFTRSLMPMEHYWPVNSMDKCRSIEFAVHWGNRHKRKAQGIGKKASEFIFNNLTMDNVYDYMFHLLNEYSKLLKVKPTVPPDAIEFCAESMPMQTATSI
;
A
#
# COMPACT_ATOMS: atom_id res chain seq x y z
N MET A 1 -2.82 -11.98 -18.76
CA MET A 1 -3.42 -10.63 -18.71
C MET A 1 -2.30 -9.59 -18.54
N HIS A 2 -2.30 -8.54 -19.36
CA HIS A 2 -1.17 -7.64 -19.64
C HIS A 2 -1.51 -6.16 -19.33
N ILE A 3 -2.26 -5.93 -18.25
CA ILE A 3 -3.00 -4.68 -17.99
C ILE A 3 -2.78 -4.27 -16.53
N GLY A 4 -2.69 -2.97 -16.24
CA GLY A 4 -2.62 -2.39 -14.90
C GLY A 4 -3.96 -2.47 -14.16
N ILE A 5 -3.96 -2.96 -12.92
CA ILE A 5 -5.19 -3.12 -12.14
C ILE A 5 -5.15 -2.27 -10.88
N TRP A 6 -6.26 -1.58 -10.63
CA TRP A 6 -6.55 -0.93 -9.35
C TRP A 6 -7.96 -1.33 -8.87
N LYS A 7 -8.12 -1.55 -7.57
CA LYS A 7 -9.41 -1.82 -6.95
C LYS A 7 -9.45 -1.26 -5.54
N ASP A 8 -10.23 -0.21 -5.32
CA ASP A 8 -10.48 0.37 -3.99
C ASP A 8 -11.65 1.37 -4.06
N ASN A 9 -11.96 2.05 -2.98
CA ASN A 9 -12.94 3.13 -2.92
C ASN A 9 -12.34 4.42 -3.54
N PRO A 10 -12.90 4.92 -4.67
CA PRO A 10 -12.42 6.14 -5.30
C PRO A 10 -12.86 7.40 -4.56
N MET A 11 -13.91 7.33 -3.75
CA MET A 11 -14.57 8.50 -3.14
C MET A 11 -13.81 9.07 -1.93
N VAL A 12 -12.76 8.39 -1.45
CA VAL A 12 -12.00 8.83 -0.27
C VAL A 12 -10.97 9.91 -0.58
N ALA A 13 -10.63 10.14 -1.85
CA ALA A 13 -9.66 11.16 -2.23
C ALA A 13 -9.86 11.63 -3.68
N THR A 14 -9.63 12.93 -3.90
CA THR A 14 -9.71 13.55 -5.24
C THR A 14 -8.76 12.90 -6.24
N THR A 15 -7.56 12.52 -5.80
CA THR A 15 -6.57 11.83 -6.67
C THR A 15 -7.04 10.46 -7.14
N ARG A 16 -7.83 9.74 -6.32
CA ARG A 16 -8.44 8.45 -6.69
C ARG A 16 -9.61 8.62 -7.63
N MET A 17 -10.46 9.63 -7.40
CA MET A 17 -11.50 10.00 -8.36
C MET A 17 -10.90 10.38 -9.72
N ASP A 18 -9.79 11.12 -9.73
CA ASP A 18 -9.07 11.47 -10.95
C ASP A 18 -8.47 10.23 -11.65
N LEU A 19 -7.90 9.28 -10.89
CA LEU A 19 -7.39 8.02 -11.44
C LEU A 19 -8.48 7.26 -12.22
N MET A 20 -9.75 7.30 -11.78
CA MET A 20 -10.84 6.61 -12.47
C MET A 20 -11.03 7.03 -13.93
N LYS A 21 -10.57 8.22 -14.33
CA LYS A 21 -10.57 8.68 -15.72
C LYS A 21 -9.63 7.88 -16.63
N CYS A 22 -8.68 7.15 -16.05
CA CYS A 22 -7.78 6.26 -16.80
C CYS A 22 -8.42 4.90 -17.10
N ASN A 23 -9.66 4.63 -16.67
CA ASN A 23 -10.34 3.40 -17.04
C ASN A 23 -10.65 3.40 -18.54
N VAL A 24 -10.87 2.21 -19.10
CA VAL A 24 -11.20 2.07 -20.53
C VAL A 24 -12.47 2.85 -20.89
N SER A 25 -12.44 3.49 -22.04
CA SER A 25 -13.57 4.17 -22.69
C SER A 25 -13.64 3.77 -24.16
N ASP A 26 -14.72 4.11 -24.86
CA ASP A 26 -14.92 3.75 -26.28
C ASP A 26 -13.79 4.23 -27.19
N ASN A 27 -13.15 5.35 -26.84
CA ASN A 27 -12.15 6.00 -27.68
C ASN A 27 -10.71 5.83 -27.19
N GLN A 28 -10.50 5.29 -25.97
CA GLN A 28 -9.18 5.24 -25.35
C GLN A 28 -9.06 4.08 -24.35
N ASP A 29 -8.02 3.26 -24.52
CA ASP A 29 -7.59 2.24 -23.57
C ASP A 29 -6.17 2.54 -23.06
N TRP A 30 -6.06 2.95 -21.81
CA TRP A 30 -4.77 3.23 -21.15
C TRP A 30 -4.03 1.96 -20.69
N ASN A 31 -4.49 0.78 -21.08
CA ASN A 31 -4.06 -0.50 -20.51
C ASN A 31 -4.21 -0.55 -18.98
N ALA A 32 -5.28 0.08 -18.47
CA ALA A 32 -5.66 0.05 -17.07
C ALA A 32 -7.11 -0.44 -16.90
N ARG A 33 -7.41 -1.18 -15.84
CA ARG A 33 -8.78 -1.51 -15.41
C ARG A 33 -8.92 -1.15 -13.94
N LEU A 34 -9.86 -0.27 -13.67
CA LEU A 34 -10.06 0.34 -12.36
C LEU A 34 -11.44 -0.04 -11.85
N PHE A 35 -11.50 -0.61 -10.65
CA PHE A 35 -12.72 -1.15 -10.07
C PHE A 35 -13.06 -0.40 -8.78
N ALA A 36 -14.20 0.28 -8.75
CA ALA A 36 -14.69 0.89 -7.53
C ALA A 36 -15.16 -0.19 -6.53
N GLN A 37 -14.64 -0.15 -5.31
CA GLN A 37 -15.05 -1.03 -4.22
C GLN A 37 -16.04 -0.28 -3.31
N ASP A 38 -17.26 -0.82 -3.16
CA ASP A 38 -18.24 -0.36 -2.18
C ASP A 38 -18.05 -1.11 -0.85
N TRP A 39 -17.45 -0.43 0.12
CA TRP A 39 -17.21 -1.00 1.46
C TRP A 39 -18.49 -1.24 2.27
N ARG A 40 -19.60 -0.53 1.99
CA ARG A 40 -20.88 -0.78 2.66
C ARG A 40 -21.47 -2.11 2.18
N SER A 41 -21.41 -2.37 0.88
CA SER A 41 -21.83 -3.66 0.32
C SER A 41 -20.91 -4.79 0.78
N GLU A 42 -19.59 -4.59 0.76
CA GLU A 42 -18.65 -5.62 1.24
C GLU A 42 -18.87 -5.98 2.71
N SER A 43 -19.12 -4.99 3.57
CA SER A 43 -19.41 -5.24 4.99
C SER A 43 -20.67 -6.11 5.18
N ARG A 44 -21.73 -5.84 4.41
CA ARG A 44 -22.96 -6.67 4.43
C ARG A 44 -22.72 -8.09 3.88
N ASP A 45 -21.85 -8.23 2.90
CA ASP A 45 -21.53 -9.51 2.25
C ASP A 45 -20.41 -10.29 2.97
N GLY A 46 -19.87 -9.78 4.08
CA GLY A 46 -18.79 -10.40 4.84
C GLY A 46 -17.44 -10.40 4.12
N PHE A 47 -17.13 -9.34 3.38
CA PHE A 47 -15.83 -9.09 2.71
C PHE A 47 -15.39 -10.15 1.69
N LYS A 48 -16.34 -10.95 1.16
CA LYS A 48 -16.06 -12.06 0.25
C LYS A 48 -15.31 -11.67 -1.02
N LYS A 49 -15.42 -10.41 -1.48
CA LYS A 49 -14.79 -9.93 -2.73
C LYS A 49 -13.61 -8.97 -2.46
N SER A 50 -13.19 -8.82 -1.22
CA SER A 50 -12.08 -7.94 -0.79
C SER A 50 -10.86 -8.72 -0.27
N ASN A 51 -10.87 -10.06 -0.38
CA ASN A 51 -9.70 -10.89 -0.09
C ASN A 51 -8.45 -10.39 -0.83
N LEU A 52 -7.41 -10.01 -0.08
CA LEU A 52 -6.20 -9.38 -0.60
C LEU A 52 -5.38 -10.33 -1.49
N VAL A 53 -5.26 -11.61 -1.10
CA VAL A 53 -4.51 -12.63 -1.84
C VAL A 53 -5.06 -12.82 -3.25
N ARG A 54 -6.40 -12.84 -3.39
CA ARG A 54 -7.06 -12.93 -4.71
C ARG A 54 -6.72 -11.75 -5.63
N GLN A 55 -6.29 -10.61 -5.08
CA GLN A 55 -5.90 -9.45 -5.85
C GLN A 55 -4.47 -9.52 -6.41
N CYS A 56 -3.69 -10.56 -6.06
CA CYS A 56 -2.31 -10.76 -6.54
C CYS A 56 -2.23 -11.46 -7.92
N ASN A 57 -3.35 -11.84 -8.52
CA ASN A 57 -3.39 -12.56 -9.81
C ASN A 57 -3.07 -11.66 -11.04
N TYR A 58 -2.55 -10.45 -10.83
CA TYR A 58 -2.33 -9.45 -11.87
C TYR A 58 -0.89 -8.97 -11.86
N LYS A 59 -0.21 -9.02 -13.02
CA LYS A 59 1.21 -8.68 -13.16
C LYS A 59 1.56 -7.22 -12.82
N TYR A 60 0.60 -6.32 -12.94
CA TYR A 60 0.77 -4.89 -12.72
C TYR A 60 -0.29 -4.40 -11.77
N LYS A 61 0.13 -3.86 -10.64
CA LYS A 61 -0.75 -3.38 -9.57
C LYS A 61 -0.56 -1.89 -9.41
N ILE A 62 -1.62 -1.11 -9.53
CA ILE A 62 -1.55 0.34 -9.32
C ILE A 62 -1.75 0.61 -7.83
N TYR A 63 -0.88 1.44 -7.28
CA TYR A 63 -1.05 2.02 -5.97
C TYR A 63 -1.18 3.54 -6.09
N ILE A 64 -2.16 4.08 -5.38
CA ILE A 64 -2.39 5.52 -5.27
C ILE A 64 -2.91 5.82 -3.86
N GLU A 65 -2.40 6.90 -3.28
CA GLU A 65 -2.82 7.33 -1.96
C GLU A 65 -4.31 7.71 -1.92
N GLY A 66 -4.92 7.54 -0.75
CA GLY A 66 -6.20 8.13 -0.41
C GLY A 66 -5.98 9.35 0.50
N THR A 67 -6.80 9.51 1.53
CA THR A 67 -6.45 10.34 2.69
C THR A 67 -5.27 9.73 3.47
N TRP A 68 -5.28 8.40 3.58
CA TRP A 68 -4.25 7.52 4.11
C TRP A 68 -4.51 6.12 3.52
N SER A 69 -3.49 5.32 3.22
CA SER A 69 -3.69 4.02 2.56
C SER A 69 -2.83 2.91 3.16
N VAL A 70 -3.47 1.98 3.87
CA VAL A 70 -2.80 0.81 4.46
C VAL A 70 -2.53 -0.32 3.46
N SER A 71 -3.00 -0.17 2.22
CA SER A 71 -2.94 -1.21 1.19
C SER A 71 -1.58 -1.36 0.51
N GLU A 72 -0.68 -0.38 0.62
CA GLU A 72 0.60 -0.35 -0.08
C GLU A 72 1.44 -1.60 0.18
N LYS A 73 1.63 -1.95 1.46
CA LYS A 73 2.40 -3.14 1.87
C LYS A 73 1.84 -4.42 1.27
N TYR A 74 0.52 -4.59 1.25
CA TYR A 74 -0.12 -5.80 0.70
C TYR A 74 0.00 -5.87 -0.82
N ILE A 75 -0.01 -4.72 -1.50
CA ILE A 75 0.19 -4.66 -2.95
C ILE A 75 1.63 -5.04 -3.31
N LEU A 76 2.61 -4.54 -2.56
CA LEU A 76 4.03 -4.84 -2.74
C LEU A 76 4.35 -6.34 -2.50
N MET A 77 3.58 -7.03 -1.67
CA MET A 77 3.75 -8.47 -1.40
C MET A 77 3.28 -9.40 -2.54
N CYS A 78 2.61 -8.89 -3.59
CA CYS A 78 2.00 -9.74 -4.62
C CYS A 78 2.96 -10.24 -5.72
N ASP A 79 4.29 -10.12 -5.57
CA ASP A 79 5.29 -10.44 -6.62
C ASP A 79 5.02 -9.75 -7.97
N SER A 80 4.22 -8.69 -7.95
CA SER A 80 3.71 -8.00 -9.12
C SER A 80 4.42 -6.66 -9.22
N MET A 81 4.68 -6.18 -10.44
CA MET A 81 5.29 -4.87 -10.60
C MET A 81 4.29 -3.80 -10.16
N THR A 82 4.55 -3.19 -9.01
CA THR A 82 3.69 -2.15 -8.43
C THR A 82 3.97 -0.82 -9.12
N LEU A 83 2.93 -0.21 -9.67
CA LEU A 83 2.93 1.12 -10.26
C LEU A 83 2.50 2.12 -9.19
N VAL A 84 3.46 2.81 -8.56
CA VAL A 84 3.19 3.75 -7.48
C VAL A 84 3.01 5.14 -8.07
N VAL A 85 1.78 5.64 -8.03
CA VAL A 85 1.50 7.06 -8.31
C VAL A 85 2.18 7.87 -7.22
N THR A 86 3.07 8.79 -7.61
CA THR A 86 3.89 9.59 -6.68
C THR A 86 3.05 10.09 -5.51
N PRO A 87 3.28 9.58 -4.28
CA PRO A 87 2.47 9.94 -3.13
C PRO A 87 2.91 11.27 -2.54
N ARG A 88 2.00 11.94 -1.84
CA ARG A 88 2.27 13.10 -0.96
C ARG A 88 2.53 12.64 0.46
N TYR A 89 1.86 11.57 0.90
CA TYR A 89 2.00 11.00 2.24
C TYR A 89 2.96 9.81 2.24
N TYR A 90 3.77 9.71 3.29
CA TYR A 90 4.73 8.64 3.46
C TYR A 90 4.44 7.88 4.75
N ASP A 91 4.37 6.57 4.63
CA ASP A 91 4.41 5.65 5.75
C ASP A 91 5.85 5.50 6.26
N PHE A 92 6.03 4.97 7.47
CA PHE A 92 7.35 4.87 8.11
C PHE A 92 8.37 4.05 7.29
N PHE A 93 7.91 3.07 6.49
CA PHE A 93 8.77 2.22 5.68
C PHE A 93 8.92 2.69 4.23
N THR A 94 8.05 3.58 3.74
CA THR A 94 7.98 3.86 2.29
C THR A 94 9.18 4.64 1.77
N ARG A 95 9.85 5.40 2.64
CA ARG A 95 11.11 6.09 2.29
C ARG A 95 12.27 5.15 2.00
N SER A 96 12.19 3.90 2.46
CA SER A 96 13.18 2.86 2.16
C SER A 96 12.90 2.16 0.83
N LEU A 97 11.77 2.45 0.18
CA LEU A 97 11.47 1.91 -1.15
C LEU A 97 12.25 2.67 -2.22
N MET A 98 12.90 1.94 -3.13
CA MET A 98 13.70 2.52 -4.20
C MET A 98 12.96 2.43 -5.54
N PRO A 99 12.81 3.53 -6.29
CA PRO A 99 12.19 3.52 -7.60
C PRO A 99 13.00 2.64 -8.55
N MET A 100 12.31 1.93 -9.45
CA MET A 100 12.85 0.96 -10.39
C MET A 100 13.48 -0.29 -9.78
N GLU A 101 13.53 -0.38 -8.44
CA GLU A 101 13.98 -1.55 -7.70
C GLU A 101 12.83 -2.24 -6.99
N HIS A 102 12.08 -1.51 -6.16
CA HIS A 102 10.92 -2.02 -5.42
C HIS A 102 9.58 -1.67 -6.10
N TYR A 103 9.55 -0.65 -6.96
CA TYR A 103 8.33 -0.24 -7.64
C TYR A 103 8.62 0.56 -8.92
N TRP A 104 7.60 0.75 -9.75
CA TRP A 104 7.64 1.63 -10.91
C TRP A 104 6.99 2.98 -10.59
N PRO A 105 7.71 4.12 -10.68
CA PRO A 105 7.13 5.43 -10.40
C PRO A 105 6.15 5.87 -11.49
N VAL A 106 4.97 6.36 -11.09
CA VAL A 106 3.95 6.92 -11.97
C VAL A 106 3.78 8.40 -11.67
N ASN A 107 3.86 9.24 -12.72
CA ASN A 107 3.68 10.68 -12.59
C ASN A 107 2.25 11.00 -12.16
N SER A 108 2.09 11.68 -11.02
CA SER A 108 0.77 12.04 -10.49
C SER A 108 0.02 13.06 -11.35
N MET A 109 0.70 13.88 -12.16
CA MET A 109 0.08 14.86 -13.05
C MET A 109 -0.33 14.28 -14.41
N ASP A 110 0.32 13.22 -14.87
CA ASP A 110 0.05 12.54 -16.14
C ASP A 110 -0.11 11.03 -15.95
N LYS A 111 -0.96 10.67 -14.97
CA LYS A 111 -1.06 9.30 -14.44
C LYS A 111 -1.53 8.28 -15.48
N CYS A 112 -2.50 8.61 -16.34
CA CYS A 112 -3.01 7.65 -17.32
C CYS A 112 -1.95 7.24 -18.36
N ARG A 113 -1.27 8.23 -18.96
CA ARG A 113 -0.19 7.99 -19.93
C ARG A 113 1.02 7.33 -19.27
N SER A 114 1.35 7.73 -18.05
CA SER A 114 2.46 7.15 -17.29
C SER A 114 2.19 5.68 -16.93
N ILE A 115 0.95 5.32 -16.57
CA ILE A 115 0.53 3.92 -16.36
C ILE A 115 0.61 3.13 -17.67
N GLU A 116 0.06 3.66 -18.76
CA GLU A 116 0.09 3.01 -20.07
C GLU A 116 1.52 2.70 -20.51
N PHE A 117 2.42 3.67 -20.38
CA PHE A 117 3.84 3.50 -20.69
C PHE A 117 4.48 2.39 -19.84
N ALA A 118 4.23 2.40 -18.53
CA ALA A 118 4.78 1.41 -17.60
C ALA A 118 4.30 -0.01 -17.95
N VAL A 119 3.02 -0.18 -18.23
CA VAL A 119 2.42 -1.47 -18.62
C VAL A 119 2.99 -1.93 -19.96
N HIS A 120 3.07 -1.05 -20.94
CA HIS A 120 3.66 -1.36 -22.26
C HIS A 120 5.15 -1.74 -22.15
N TRP A 121 5.92 -1.03 -21.34
CA TRP A 121 7.32 -1.38 -21.06
C TRP A 121 7.42 -2.75 -20.37
N GLY A 122 6.61 -3.00 -19.35
CA GLY A 122 6.61 -4.27 -18.60
C GLY A 122 6.26 -5.46 -19.49
N ASN A 123 5.34 -5.26 -20.44
CA ASN A 123 4.93 -6.30 -21.39
C ASN A 123 6.07 -6.69 -22.34
N ARG A 124 6.93 -5.74 -22.71
CA ARG A 124 8.15 -5.99 -23.51
C ARG A 124 9.32 -6.51 -22.67
N HIS A 125 9.34 -6.23 -21.37
CA HIS A 125 10.43 -6.59 -20.46
C HIS A 125 9.97 -7.48 -19.30
N LYS A 126 9.23 -8.55 -19.61
CA LYS A 126 8.55 -9.40 -18.62
C LYS A 126 9.45 -9.86 -17.47
N ARG A 127 10.69 -10.29 -17.76
CA ARG A 127 11.66 -10.72 -16.73
C ARG A 127 12.08 -9.58 -15.81
N LYS A 128 12.31 -8.38 -16.35
CA LYS A 128 12.68 -7.20 -15.55
C LYS A 128 11.50 -6.73 -14.70
N ALA A 129 10.29 -6.67 -15.27
CA ALA A 129 9.08 -6.34 -14.54
C ALA A 129 8.82 -7.31 -13.36
N GLN A 130 8.96 -8.62 -13.60
CA GLN A 130 8.87 -9.62 -12.54
C GLN A 130 9.97 -9.44 -11.48
N GLY A 131 11.18 -9.07 -11.89
CA GLY A 131 12.29 -8.78 -10.98
C GLY A 131 11.97 -7.63 -10.01
N ILE A 132 11.36 -6.56 -10.51
CA ILE A 132 10.91 -5.43 -9.66
C ILE A 132 9.86 -5.92 -8.65
N GLY A 133 8.86 -6.67 -9.10
CA GLY A 133 7.81 -7.20 -8.22
C GLY A 133 8.35 -8.12 -7.13
N LYS A 134 9.33 -8.99 -7.44
CA LYS A 134 9.97 -9.88 -6.47
C LYS A 134 10.84 -9.13 -5.46
N LYS A 135 11.62 -8.15 -5.91
CA LYS A 135 12.39 -7.30 -4.99
C LYS A 135 11.47 -6.53 -4.04
N ALA A 136 10.30 -6.10 -4.51
CA ALA A 136 9.30 -5.46 -3.68
C ALA A 136 8.79 -6.37 -2.56
N SER A 137 8.40 -7.61 -2.89
CA SER A 137 7.90 -8.56 -1.91
C SER A 137 9.01 -9.00 -0.96
N GLU A 138 10.21 -9.30 -1.45
CA GLU A 138 11.40 -9.59 -0.64
C GLU A 138 11.71 -8.45 0.34
N PHE A 139 11.60 -7.19 -0.09
CA PHE A 139 11.76 -6.04 0.80
C PHE A 139 10.74 -6.09 1.95
N ILE A 140 9.46 -6.31 1.64
CA ILE A 140 8.40 -6.37 2.67
C ILE A 140 8.62 -7.56 3.61
N PHE A 141 8.91 -8.75 3.10
CA PHE A 141 9.13 -9.94 3.91
C PHE A 141 10.34 -9.82 4.84
N ASN A 142 11.42 -9.20 4.37
CA ASN A 142 12.67 -9.15 5.14
C ASN A 142 12.76 -7.92 6.06
N ASN A 143 12.14 -6.79 5.67
CA ASN A 143 12.33 -5.52 6.38
C ASN A 143 11.08 -5.02 7.11
N LEU A 144 9.87 -5.44 6.70
CA LEU A 144 8.63 -5.05 7.35
C LEU A 144 8.09 -6.15 8.27
N THR A 145 9.00 -6.75 9.06
CA THR A 145 8.69 -7.76 10.07
C THR A 145 8.13 -7.11 11.33
N MET A 146 7.42 -7.86 12.17
CA MET A 146 6.92 -7.33 13.44
C MET A 146 8.05 -6.87 14.37
N ASP A 147 9.18 -7.58 14.36
CA ASP A 147 10.38 -7.18 15.12
C ASP A 147 10.87 -5.80 14.69
N ASN A 148 10.98 -5.54 13.38
CA ASN A 148 11.41 -4.23 12.87
C ASN A 148 10.35 -3.14 13.10
N VAL A 149 9.06 -3.49 13.12
CA VAL A 149 7.99 -2.54 13.48
C VAL A 149 8.14 -2.10 14.93
N TYR A 150 8.31 -3.04 15.86
CA TYR A 150 8.50 -2.71 17.27
C TYR A 150 9.83 -2.00 17.52
N ASP A 151 10.90 -2.40 16.83
CA ASP A 151 12.20 -1.74 16.90
C ASP A 151 12.11 -0.29 16.44
N TYR A 152 11.43 -0.02 15.32
CA TYR A 152 11.17 1.33 14.82
C TYR A 152 10.37 2.16 15.85
N MET A 153 9.30 1.59 16.41
CA MET A 153 8.48 2.28 17.43
C MET A 153 9.30 2.62 18.68
N PHE A 154 10.10 1.68 19.16
CA PHE A 154 10.99 1.88 20.31
C PHE A 154 12.01 2.97 20.04
N HIS A 155 12.72 2.89 18.91
CA HIS A 155 13.70 3.89 18.50
C HIS A 155 13.06 5.28 18.37
N LEU A 156 11.90 5.37 17.74
CA LEU A 156 11.16 6.63 17.57
C LEU A 156 10.83 7.26 18.93
N LEU A 157 10.24 6.50 19.85
CA LEU A 157 9.86 6.99 21.17
C LEU A 157 11.08 7.37 22.01
N ASN A 158 12.15 6.56 21.94
CA ASN A 158 13.40 6.82 22.65
C ASN A 158 14.07 8.12 22.16
N GLU A 159 14.23 8.31 20.85
CA GLU A 159 14.80 9.55 20.30
C GLU A 159 13.91 10.76 20.57
N TYR A 160 12.58 10.61 20.46
CA TYR A 160 11.64 11.69 20.77
C TYR A 160 11.71 12.12 22.24
N SER A 161 11.87 11.16 23.17
CA SER A 161 11.95 11.45 24.62
C SER A 161 13.12 12.39 24.98
N LYS A 162 14.22 12.33 24.22
CA LYS A 162 15.40 13.20 24.42
C LYS A 162 15.11 14.67 24.11
N LEU A 163 14.03 14.96 23.37
CA LEU A 163 13.60 16.31 23.02
C LEU A 163 12.74 16.96 24.12
N LEU A 164 12.32 16.20 25.14
CA LEU A 164 11.50 16.72 26.22
C LEU A 164 12.27 17.76 27.04
N LYS A 165 11.72 18.98 27.11
CA LYS A 165 12.27 20.08 27.93
C LYS A 165 11.76 20.08 29.36
N VAL A 166 10.83 19.18 29.67
CA VAL A 166 10.17 19.06 30.98
C VAL A 166 10.24 17.61 31.43
N LYS A 167 10.27 17.41 32.74
CA LYS A 167 10.13 16.07 33.34
C LYS A 167 8.64 15.70 33.36
N PRO A 168 8.20 14.66 32.64
CA PRO A 168 6.80 14.26 32.65
C PRO A 168 6.40 13.73 34.04
N THR A 169 5.16 14.02 34.44
CA THR A 169 4.52 13.49 35.66
C THR A 169 3.23 12.79 35.28
N VAL A 170 2.84 11.77 36.06
CA VAL A 170 1.59 11.03 35.84
C VAL A 170 0.39 11.93 36.19
N PRO A 171 -0.56 12.16 35.27
CA PRO A 171 -1.78 12.90 35.57
C PRO A 171 -2.63 12.20 36.65
N PRO A 172 -3.35 12.93 37.53
CA PRO A 172 -4.16 12.32 38.60
C PRO A 172 -5.21 11.32 38.11
N ASP A 173 -5.80 11.59 36.94
CA ASP A 173 -6.85 10.76 36.35
C ASP A 173 -6.31 9.70 35.37
N ALA A 174 -4.99 9.51 35.32
CA ALA A 174 -4.39 8.52 34.45
C ALA A 174 -4.72 7.11 34.95
N ILE A 175 -5.22 6.28 34.04
CA ILE A 175 -5.46 4.85 34.29
C ILE A 175 -4.23 4.09 33.81
N GLU A 176 -3.63 3.30 34.70
CA GLU A 176 -2.51 2.43 34.35
C GLU A 176 -2.98 1.34 33.39
N PHE A 177 -2.24 1.16 32.29
CA PHE A 177 -2.48 0.09 31.33
C PHE A 177 -1.47 -1.04 31.57
N CYS A 178 -1.91 -2.12 32.22
CA CYS A 178 -1.07 -3.28 32.53
C CYS A 178 -1.04 -4.28 31.37
N ALA A 179 0.11 -4.91 31.11
CA ALA A 179 0.24 -5.90 30.04
C ALA A 179 -0.69 -7.11 30.24
N GLU A 180 -0.93 -7.50 31.49
CA GLU A 180 -1.83 -8.59 31.90
C GLU A 180 -3.30 -8.30 31.59
N SER A 181 -3.65 -7.01 31.39
CA SER A 181 -5.00 -6.59 31.00
C SER A 181 -5.26 -6.73 29.49
N MET A 182 -4.24 -7.05 28.69
CA MET A 182 -4.45 -7.41 27.28
C MET A 182 -5.13 -8.77 27.19
N PRO A 183 -6.29 -8.88 26.51
CA PRO A 183 -6.84 -10.19 26.20
C PRO A 183 -5.84 -10.94 25.32
N MET A 184 -5.28 -12.05 25.83
CA MET A 184 -4.50 -13.00 25.05
C MET A 184 -5.40 -13.54 23.93
N GLN A 185 -5.25 -13.00 22.72
CA GLN A 185 -5.75 -13.69 21.53
C GLN A 185 -4.78 -14.83 21.26
N THR A 186 -5.16 -16.04 21.62
CA THR A 186 -4.52 -17.26 21.13
C THR A 186 -4.47 -17.16 19.61
N ALA A 187 -3.27 -17.07 19.04
CA ALA A 187 -3.07 -17.13 17.61
C ALA A 187 -3.56 -18.51 17.12
N THR A 188 -4.79 -18.56 16.62
CA THR A 188 -5.23 -19.67 15.79
C THR A 188 -4.46 -19.54 14.48
N SER A 189 -3.48 -20.41 14.29
CA SER A 189 -2.78 -20.62 13.02
C SER A 189 -3.80 -20.65 11.87
N ILE A 190 -3.62 -19.74 10.90
CA ILE A 190 -4.26 -19.80 9.58
C ILE A 190 -3.27 -20.47 8.64
#